data_AF-A0A1G1A1J6-F1
#
_entry.id   AF-A0A1G1A1J6-F1
#
_cell.length_a   1.000
_cell.length_b   1.000
_cell.length_c   1.000
_cell.angle_alpha   90.00
_cell.angle_beta   90.00
_cell.angle_gamma   90.00
#
_symmetry.space_group_name_H-M   'P 1'
#
loop_
_entity.id
_entity.type
_entity.pdbx_description
1 polymer ?
#
loop_
_entity_poly.entity_id
_entity_poly.type
_entity_poly.pdbx_seq_one_letter_code
_entity_poly.pdbx_strand_id
1 'polypeptide(L)'
;MLKPIYRILFLIGACLFNGCLKLEQVINLRPDGSGSLDLKYNLAESSVNQFRAMLQLRDRLAAARGGSAVSEFEHSLANRVFLNHSEEQVRNYLRTFEPDGIRVDTLRIQSTGGWRQTHLILQFDNLQRALQSDLMRDARLSFRRDRQGDYRLYRPPENTSTNQPLLMNDADIRMLSPMLAGFNVSIRLNVPERIVRSNAHRKDATTVQWVFDFDRNPQALTALQNQAFDTTFDGSKLNLAEYPPPASPKQ
;
A
#
# COMPACT_ATOMS: atom_id res chain seq x y z
N MET A 1 -52.64 8.26 -14.24
CA MET A 1 -52.21 6.84 -14.29
C MET A 1 -50.78 6.77 -14.82
N LEU A 2 -49.95 5.88 -14.23
CA LEU A 2 -48.54 5.56 -14.57
C LEU A 2 -47.43 6.59 -14.22
N LYS A 3 -47.53 7.29 -13.09
CA LYS A 3 -46.42 8.03 -12.45
C LYS A 3 -45.62 7.33 -11.31
N PRO A 4 -45.90 6.10 -10.83
CA PRO A 4 -45.12 5.51 -9.73
C PRO A 4 -43.96 4.59 -10.14
N ILE A 5 -43.86 4.16 -11.40
CA ILE A 5 -42.81 3.21 -11.85
C ILE A 5 -41.42 3.86 -11.96
N TYR A 6 -41.35 5.15 -12.31
CA TYR A 6 -40.07 5.87 -12.42
C TYR A 6 -39.38 6.13 -11.07
N ARG A 7 -40.12 6.15 -9.95
CA ARG A 7 -39.53 6.38 -8.62
C ARG A 7 -38.81 5.14 -8.06
N ILE A 8 -39.20 3.94 -8.46
CA ILE A 8 -38.55 2.70 -8.00
C ILE A 8 -37.33 2.36 -8.88
N LEU A 9 -37.37 2.66 -10.18
CA LEU A 9 -36.20 2.54 -11.07
C LEU A 9 -35.10 3.57 -10.74
N PHE A 10 -35.45 4.76 -10.25
CA PHE A 10 -34.45 5.74 -9.80
C PHE A 10 -33.81 5.37 -8.44
N LEU A 11 -34.52 4.58 -7.60
CA LEU A 11 -33.98 4.09 -6.33
C LEU A 11 -33.00 2.91 -6.51
N ILE A 12 -33.12 2.12 -7.58
CA ILE A 12 -32.18 1.03 -7.90
C ILE A 12 -30.92 1.57 -8.60
N GLY A 13 -31.00 2.72 -9.28
CA GLY A 13 -29.85 3.40 -9.88
C GLY A 13 -28.88 4.06 -8.89
N ALA A 14 -29.30 4.28 -7.63
CA ALA A 14 -28.48 4.90 -6.58
C ALA A 14 -27.67 3.90 -5.73
N CYS A 15 -27.87 2.59 -5.89
CA CYS A 15 -27.27 1.57 -5.02
C CYS A 15 -25.88 1.06 -5.45
N LEU A 16 -25.27 1.60 -6.52
CA LEU A 16 -23.96 1.15 -7.03
C LEU A 16 -22.79 2.11 -6.73
N PHE A 17 -23.00 3.13 -5.89
CA PHE A 17 -21.96 4.09 -5.47
C PHE A 17 -21.19 3.63 -4.22
N ASN A 18 -20.60 2.43 -4.23
CA ASN A 18 -19.94 1.92 -3.02
C ASN A 18 -18.47 1.59 -3.26
N GLY A 19 -17.58 2.49 -2.81
CA GLY A 19 -16.21 2.21 -2.34
C GLY A 19 -15.24 1.56 -3.32
N CYS A 20 -14.33 2.29 -3.96
CA CYS A 20 -13.39 1.60 -4.85
C CYS A 20 -12.30 0.82 -4.12
N LEU A 21 -11.68 1.34 -3.05
CA LEU A 21 -10.56 0.65 -2.40
C LEU A 21 -10.51 0.89 -0.88
N LYS A 22 -10.54 -0.18 -0.10
CA LYS A 22 -10.20 -0.15 1.33
C LYS A 22 -8.95 -0.98 1.56
N LEU A 23 -7.91 -0.41 2.14
CA LEU A 23 -6.66 -1.09 2.44
C LEU A 23 -6.30 -0.88 3.92
N GLU A 24 -6.11 -1.96 4.64
CA GLU A 24 -5.49 -1.99 5.96
C GLU A 24 -4.17 -2.73 5.86
N GLN A 25 -3.09 -2.07 6.28
CA GLN A 25 -1.76 -2.63 6.38
C GLN A 25 -1.30 -2.51 7.83
N VAL A 26 -0.91 -3.62 8.43
CA VAL A 26 -0.35 -3.68 9.79
C VAL A 26 1.01 -4.35 9.73
N ILE A 27 2.04 -3.61 10.15
CA ILE A 27 3.39 -4.15 10.33
C ILE A 27 3.59 -4.37 11.83
N ASN A 28 3.97 -5.59 12.21
CA ASN A 28 4.35 -5.93 13.58
C ASN A 28 5.84 -6.23 13.61
N LEU A 29 6.61 -5.44 14.34
CA LEU A 29 8.04 -5.68 14.55
C LEU A 29 8.26 -6.25 15.96
N ARG A 30 9.02 -7.34 16.05
CA ARG A 30 9.41 -7.98 17.32
C ARG A 30 10.80 -7.50 17.78
N PRO A 31 11.16 -7.69 19.05
CA PRO A 31 12.45 -7.24 19.60
C PRO A 31 13.69 -7.87 18.94
N ASP A 32 13.55 -9.05 18.32
CA ASP A 32 14.62 -9.76 17.61
C ASP A 32 14.77 -9.34 16.14
N GLY A 33 13.90 -8.44 15.66
CA GLY A 33 13.88 -7.97 14.28
C GLY A 33 13.05 -8.83 13.34
N SER A 34 12.45 -9.93 13.83
CA SER A 34 11.42 -10.65 13.10
C SER A 34 10.09 -9.90 13.17
N GLY A 35 9.10 -10.33 12.40
CA GLY A 35 7.81 -9.68 12.42
C GLY A 35 6.81 -10.23 11.42
N SER A 36 5.74 -9.47 11.22
CA SER A 36 4.70 -9.78 10.26
C SER A 36 4.16 -8.56 9.52
N LEU A 37 3.65 -8.80 8.32
CA LEU A 37 2.87 -7.86 7.52
C LEU A 37 1.49 -8.47 7.31
N ASP A 38 0.47 -7.91 7.97
CA ASP A 38 -0.95 -8.21 7.72
C ASP A 38 -1.49 -7.16 6.76
N LEU A 39 -1.89 -7.61 5.58
CA LEU A 39 -2.47 -6.80 4.52
C LEU A 39 -3.88 -7.30 4.22
N LYS A 40 -4.85 -6.43 4.44
CA LYS A 40 -6.24 -6.62 4.04
C LYS A 40 -6.61 -5.58 3.02
N TYR A 41 -7.17 -5.99 1.90
CA TYR A 41 -7.78 -5.04 0.99
C TYR A 41 -9.10 -5.54 0.43
N ASN A 42 -9.99 -4.59 0.18
CA ASN A 42 -11.25 -4.80 -0.50
C ASN A 42 -11.32 -3.85 -1.69
N LEU A 43 -11.57 -4.40 -2.87
CA LEU A 43 -11.59 -3.67 -4.14
C LEU A 43 -12.80 -4.14 -4.94
N ALA A 44 -13.60 -3.22 -5.48
CA ALA A 44 -14.70 -3.61 -6.35
C ALA A 44 -14.14 -4.28 -7.63
N GLU A 45 -14.74 -5.38 -8.08
CA GLU A 45 -14.31 -6.12 -9.28
C GLU A 45 -14.36 -5.24 -10.55
N SER A 46 -15.33 -4.33 -10.61
CA SER A 46 -15.39 -3.31 -11.67
C SER A 46 -14.16 -2.40 -11.66
N SER A 47 -13.71 -1.99 -10.48
CA SER A 47 -12.51 -1.16 -10.30
C SER A 47 -11.24 -1.91 -10.68
N VAL A 48 -11.12 -3.22 -10.39
CA VAL A 48 -9.98 -4.05 -10.83
C VAL A 48 -9.79 -3.95 -12.36
N ASN A 49 -10.87 -4.13 -13.11
CA ASN A 49 -10.83 -4.09 -14.57
C ASN A 49 -10.48 -2.70 -15.08
N GLN A 50 -11.03 -1.65 -14.46
CA GLN A 50 -10.70 -0.26 -14.79
C GLN A 50 -9.23 0.07 -14.52
N PHE A 51 -8.69 -0.34 -13.35
CA PHE A 51 -7.29 -0.16 -13.01
C PHE A 51 -6.38 -0.87 -14.01
N ARG A 52 -6.67 -2.13 -14.35
CA ARG A 52 -5.90 -2.91 -15.34
C ARG A 52 -5.93 -2.22 -16.71
N ALA A 53 -7.08 -1.76 -17.17
CA ALA A 53 -7.21 -1.06 -18.44
C ALA A 53 -6.43 0.26 -18.47
N MET A 54 -6.49 1.05 -17.40
CA MET A 54 -5.75 2.31 -17.26
C MET A 54 -4.24 2.08 -17.30
N LEU A 55 -3.76 1.05 -16.62
CA LEU A 55 -2.33 0.71 -16.58
C LEU A 55 -1.84 0.21 -17.94
N GLN A 56 -2.62 -0.65 -18.62
CA GLN A 56 -2.34 -1.07 -19.99
C GLN A 56 -2.29 0.11 -20.96
N LEU A 57 -3.19 1.09 -20.81
CA LEU A 57 -3.18 2.30 -21.62
C LEU A 57 -1.92 3.14 -21.37
N ARG A 58 -1.55 3.35 -20.10
CA ARG A 58 -0.32 4.06 -19.72
C ARG A 58 0.90 3.41 -20.36
N ASP A 59 1.02 2.10 -20.27
CA ASP A 59 2.16 1.36 -20.80
C ASP A 59 2.22 1.45 -22.34
N ARG A 60 1.07 1.39 -23.03
CA ARG A 60 1.00 1.63 -24.48
C ARG A 60 1.43 3.04 -24.87
N LEU A 61 1.02 4.06 -24.09
CA LEU A 61 1.40 5.45 -24.34
C LEU A 61 2.90 5.69 -24.09
N ALA A 62 3.48 5.06 -23.06
CA ALA A 62 4.91 5.11 -22.81
C ALA A 62 5.71 4.46 -23.94
N ALA A 63 5.29 3.28 -24.41
CA ALA A 63 5.89 2.61 -25.56
C ALA A 63 5.81 3.45 -26.85
N ALA A 64 4.67 4.07 -27.12
CA ALA A 64 4.48 4.94 -28.28
C ALA A 64 5.39 6.20 -28.26
N ARG A 65 5.85 6.63 -27.08
CA ARG A 65 6.79 7.74 -26.89
C ARG A 65 8.26 7.31 -26.93
N GLY A 66 8.54 6.06 -27.33
CA GLY A 66 9.91 5.51 -27.38
C GLY A 66 10.47 5.09 -26.01
N GLY A 67 9.62 5.01 -24.98
CA GLY A 67 9.98 4.39 -23.71
C GLY A 67 10.04 2.86 -23.82
N SER A 68 10.77 2.21 -22.91
CA SER A 68 10.82 0.75 -22.84
C SER A 68 9.42 0.21 -22.55
N ALA A 69 8.90 -0.62 -23.46
CA ALA A 69 7.54 -1.18 -23.41
C ALA A 69 7.38 -2.32 -22.39
N VAL A 70 8.44 -2.66 -21.62
CA VAL A 70 8.35 -3.67 -20.58
C VAL A 70 7.56 -3.07 -19.43
N SER A 71 6.35 -3.57 -19.25
CA SER A 71 5.45 -3.15 -18.19
C SER A 71 6.09 -3.46 -16.83
N GLU A 72 6.78 -2.47 -16.24
CA GLU A 72 7.16 -2.48 -14.82
C GLU A 72 5.94 -2.82 -13.95
N PHE A 73 4.74 -2.48 -14.44
CA PHE A 73 3.48 -2.87 -13.81
C PHE A 73 3.23 -4.37 -13.83
N GLU A 74 3.38 -5.09 -14.95
CA GLU A 74 3.16 -6.55 -15.01
C GLU A 74 4.04 -7.29 -14.00
N HIS A 75 5.24 -6.78 -13.75
CA HIS A 75 6.17 -7.34 -12.78
C HIS A 75 5.98 -6.81 -11.36
N SER A 76 5.23 -5.71 -11.18
CA SER A 76 5.03 -5.08 -9.88
C SER A 76 4.29 -5.98 -8.89
N LEU A 77 4.56 -5.76 -7.61
CA LEU A 77 3.80 -6.34 -6.50
C LEU A 77 2.29 -6.06 -6.66
N ALA A 78 1.95 -4.84 -7.09
CA ALA A 78 0.58 -4.41 -7.37
C ALA A 78 -0.13 -5.36 -8.35
N ASN A 79 0.49 -5.72 -9.47
CA ASN A 79 -0.14 -6.65 -10.41
C ASN A 79 -0.16 -8.09 -9.87
N ARG A 80 0.99 -8.56 -9.38
CA ARG A 80 1.18 -9.98 -9.01
C ARG A 80 0.37 -10.39 -7.78
N VAL A 81 0.16 -9.48 -6.84
CA VAL A 81 -0.50 -9.74 -5.56
C VAL A 81 -1.87 -9.06 -5.45
N PHE A 82 -2.04 -7.85 -5.99
CA PHE A 82 -3.29 -7.10 -5.83
C PHE A 82 -4.29 -7.32 -6.97
N LEU A 83 -3.83 -7.37 -8.23
CA LEU A 83 -4.73 -7.53 -9.38
C LEU A 83 -4.86 -8.98 -9.86
N ASN A 84 -4.00 -9.89 -9.39
CA ASN A 84 -4.11 -11.32 -9.71
C ASN A 84 -5.35 -11.93 -9.00
N HIS A 85 -6.01 -12.87 -9.68
CA HIS A 85 -7.21 -13.56 -9.22
C HIS A 85 -6.90 -14.94 -8.63
N SER A 86 -5.73 -15.51 -8.91
CA SER A 86 -5.39 -16.87 -8.47
C SER A 86 -4.57 -16.84 -7.19
N GLU A 87 -5.17 -17.37 -6.11
CA GLU A 87 -4.46 -17.60 -4.85
C GLU A 87 -3.19 -18.45 -5.05
N GLU A 88 -3.27 -19.48 -5.89
CA GLU A 88 -2.14 -20.37 -6.17
C GLU A 88 -0.98 -19.62 -6.84
N GLN A 89 -1.27 -18.76 -7.82
CA GLN A 89 -0.24 -17.96 -8.50
C GLN A 89 0.43 -16.97 -7.54
N VAL A 90 -0.37 -16.30 -6.69
CA VAL A 90 0.13 -15.38 -5.67
C VAL A 90 1.00 -16.14 -4.66
N ARG A 91 0.56 -17.32 -4.22
CA ARG A 91 1.33 -18.18 -3.31
C ARG A 91 2.66 -18.64 -3.92
N ASN A 92 2.64 -19.09 -5.18
CA ASN A 92 3.85 -19.52 -5.87
C ASN A 92 4.83 -18.38 -6.10
N TYR A 93 4.34 -17.17 -6.40
CA TYR A 93 5.18 -15.98 -6.46
C TYR A 93 5.77 -15.64 -5.08
N LEU A 94 4.97 -15.65 -4.01
CA LEU A 94 5.45 -15.33 -2.67
C LEU A 94 6.48 -16.35 -2.13
N ARG A 95 6.40 -17.62 -2.57
CA ARG A 95 7.40 -18.65 -2.24
C ARG A 95 8.81 -18.31 -2.73
N THR A 96 8.97 -17.49 -3.77
CA THR A 96 10.30 -17.12 -4.25
C THR A 96 11.09 -16.27 -3.23
N PHE A 97 10.42 -15.75 -2.20
CA PHE A 97 11.02 -14.95 -1.13
C PHE A 97 11.27 -15.74 0.17
N GLU A 98 10.99 -17.05 0.19
CA GLU A 98 11.35 -17.93 1.33
C GLU A 98 12.86 -17.92 1.64
N PRO A 99 13.78 -17.91 0.65
CA PRO A 99 15.21 -17.77 0.91
C PRO A 99 15.60 -16.46 1.62
N ASP A 100 14.81 -15.40 1.42
CA ASP A 100 14.99 -14.10 2.10
C ASP A 100 14.41 -14.11 3.53
N GLY A 101 13.88 -15.25 3.98
CA GLY A 101 13.25 -15.42 5.28
C GLY A 101 11.81 -14.90 5.33
N ILE A 102 11.14 -14.74 4.19
CA ILE A 102 9.74 -14.30 4.10
C ILE A 102 8.85 -15.50 3.84
N ARG A 103 7.84 -15.71 4.69
CA ARG A 103 6.91 -16.85 4.61
C ARG A 103 5.46 -16.39 4.58
N VAL A 104 4.64 -17.08 3.80
CA VAL A 104 3.19 -16.85 3.79
C VAL A 104 2.55 -17.62 4.93
N ASP A 105 1.98 -16.92 5.89
CA ASP A 105 1.20 -17.52 6.98
C ASP A 105 -0.26 -17.69 6.54
N THR A 106 -0.89 -16.58 6.13
CA THR A 106 -2.26 -16.58 5.63
C THR A 106 -2.28 -15.97 4.23
N LEU A 107 -2.98 -16.60 3.30
CA LEU A 107 -3.36 -15.99 2.04
C LEU A 107 -4.76 -16.49 1.71
N ARG A 108 -5.69 -15.55 1.55
CA ARG A 108 -7.08 -15.82 1.18
C ARG A 108 -7.53 -14.74 0.21
N ILE A 109 -7.94 -15.16 -0.98
CA ILE A 109 -8.52 -14.29 -2.01
C ILE A 109 -9.93 -14.77 -2.29
N GLN A 110 -10.92 -13.88 -2.13
CA GLN A 110 -12.33 -14.21 -2.38
C GLN A 110 -12.98 -13.12 -3.22
N SER A 111 -13.86 -13.54 -4.12
CA SER A 111 -14.77 -12.64 -4.83
C SER A 111 -16.19 -12.89 -4.32
N THR A 112 -16.82 -11.90 -3.67
CA THR A 112 -18.18 -12.03 -3.12
C THR A 112 -18.93 -10.72 -3.30
N GLY A 113 -20.13 -10.78 -3.88
CA GLY A 113 -20.99 -9.59 -4.04
C GLY A 113 -20.40 -8.49 -4.92
N GLY A 114 -19.58 -8.84 -5.93
CA GLY A 114 -18.89 -7.85 -6.78
C GLY A 114 -17.65 -7.22 -6.14
N TRP A 115 -17.22 -7.71 -4.98
CA TRP A 115 -16.00 -7.29 -4.30
C TRP A 115 -14.95 -8.37 -4.33
N ARG A 116 -13.72 -7.98 -4.58
CA ARG A 116 -12.53 -8.77 -4.25
C ARG A 116 -12.07 -8.43 -2.86
N GLN A 117 -11.93 -9.46 -2.03
CA GLN A 117 -11.42 -9.37 -0.67
C GLN A 117 -10.16 -10.20 -0.59
N THR A 118 -9.08 -9.59 -0.13
CA THR A 118 -7.81 -10.27 0.05
C THR A 118 -7.33 -10.06 1.47
N HIS A 119 -6.88 -11.15 2.07
CA HIS A 119 -6.20 -11.17 3.36
C HIS A 119 -4.89 -11.94 3.20
N LEU A 120 -3.78 -11.22 3.34
CA LEU A 120 -2.43 -11.72 3.22
C LEU A 120 -1.68 -11.42 4.52
N ILE A 121 -1.19 -12.46 5.19
CA ILE A 121 -0.26 -12.34 6.31
C ILE A 121 1.07 -12.95 5.88
N LEU A 122 2.11 -12.12 5.86
CA LEU A 122 3.48 -12.54 5.70
C LEU A 122 4.19 -12.52 7.05
N GLN A 123 5.04 -13.51 7.30
CA GLN A 123 6.02 -13.48 8.38
C GLN A 123 7.39 -13.22 7.77
N PHE A 124 8.24 -12.50 8.50
CA PHE A 124 9.65 -12.37 8.15
C PHE A 124 10.52 -12.66 9.37
N ASP A 125 11.61 -13.39 9.16
CA ASP A 125 12.53 -13.76 10.24
C ASP A 125 13.47 -12.60 10.62
N ASN A 126 13.70 -11.67 9.69
CA ASN A 126 14.59 -10.53 9.89
C ASN A 126 14.19 -9.35 9.00
N LEU A 127 13.92 -8.20 9.61
CA LEU A 127 13.48 -6.99 8.91
C LEU A 127 14.49 -6.51 7.88
N GLN A 128 15.80 -6.52 8.19
CA GLN A 128 16.84 -6.06 7.27
C GLN A 128 16.84 -6.90 5.99
N ARG A 129 16.78 -8.23 6.11
CA ARG A 129 16.70 -9.14 4.94
C ARG A 129 15.38 -8.95 4.18
N ALA A 130 14.27 -8.80 4.89
CA ALA A 130 12.98 -8.54 4.25
C ALA A 130 13.01 -7.24 3.42
N LEU A 131 13.60 -6.16 3.95
CA LEU A 131 13.76 -4.88 3.25
C LEU A 131 14.73 -4.95 2.06
N GLN A 132 15.65 -5.93 2.03
CA GLN A 132 16.56 -6.17 0.90
C GLN A 132 15.90 -6.95 -0.24
N SER A 133 14.89 -7.77 0.08
CA SER A 133 14.16 -8.58 -0.89
C SER A 133 13.48 -7.72 -1.96
N ASP A 134 13.32 -8.27 -3.17
CA ASP A 134 12.60 -7.57 -4.25
C ASP A 134 11.13 -7.30 -3.86
N LEU A 135 10.57 -8.05 -2.91
CA LEU A 135 9.22 -7.86 -2.40
C LEU A 135 9.02 -6.50 -1.71
N MET A 136 10.01 -6.04 -0.93
CA MET A 136 9.91 -4.80 -0.15
C MET A 136 10.82 -3.67 -0.65
N ARG A 137 11.68 -3.92 -1.64
CA ARG A 137 12.59 -2.91 -2.18
C ARG A 137 11.85 -1.66 -2.67
N ASP A 138 10.69 -1.84 -3.30
CA ASP A 138 9.85 -0.76 -3.82
C ASP A 138 9.25 0.13 -2.71
N ALA A 139 9.19 -0.37 -1.47
CA ALA A 139 8.69 0.41 -0.34
C ALA A 139 9.64 1.56 0.03
N ARG A 140 10.89 1.57 -0.47
CA ARG A 140 11.90 2.61 -0.21
C ARG A 140 12.08 2.94 1.28
N LEU A 141 11.90 1.94 2.13
CA LEU A 141 12.03 2.05 3.58
C LEU A 141 13.50 2.09 3.97
N SER A 142 13.80 2.82 5.04
CA SER A 142 15.09 2.82 5.71
C SER A 142 14.88 2.54 7.19
N PHE A 143 15.82 1.83 7.79
CA PHE A 143 15.75 1.42 9.18
C PHE A 143 17.13 1.59 9.82
N ARG A 144 17.30 2.59 10.67
CA ARG A 144 18.63 2.96 11.20
C ARG A 144 18.59 3.29 12.67
N ARG A 145 19.72 3.11 13.32
CA ARG A 145 19.94 3.60 14.68
C ARG A 145 20.43 5.04 14.62
N ASP A 146 19.84 5.91 15.44
CA ASP A 146 20.27 7.30 15.54
C ASP A 146 21.38 7.47 16.59
N ARG A 147 21.82 8.72 16.79
CA ARG A 147 22.92 9.05 17.73
C ARG A 147 22.56 8.82 19.20
N GLN A 148 21.27 8.77 19.53
CA GLN A 148 20.77 8.52 20.89
C GLN A 148 20.62 7.02 21.17
N GLY A 149 20.81 6.18 20.14
CA GLY A 149 20.63 4.75 20.23
C GLY A 149 19.22 4.28 19.92
N ASP A 150 18.33 5.18 19.48
CA ASP A 150 16.96 4.88 19.10
C ASP A 150 16.87 4.42 17.65
N TYR A 151 15.89 3.57 17.33
CA TYR A 151 15.68 3.11 15.96
C TYR A 151 14.66 3.98 15.24
N ARG A 152 15.02 4.43 14.04
CA ARG A 152 14.17 5.19 13.13
C ARG A 152 13.81 4.35 11.92
N LEU A 153 12.52 4.11 11.74
CA LEU A 153 11.93 3.65 10.49
C LEU A 153 11.48 4.87 9.68
N TYR A 154 12.03 5.01 8.47
CA TYR A 154 11.74 6.15 7.61
C TYR A 154 11.42 5.73 6.17
N ARG A 155 10.27 6.17 5.65
CA ARG A 155 9.90 6.15 4.24
C ARG A 155 9.83 7.59 3.70
N PRO A 156 10.54 7.95 2.62
CA PRO A 156 10.31 9.25 2.00
C PRO A 156 8.92 9.29 1.33
N PRO A 157 8.40 10.49 1.03
CA PRO A 157 7.26 10.65 0.14
C PRO A 157 7.54 10.05 -1.24
N GLU A 158 6.50 9.53 -1.91
CA GLU A 158 6.62 8.91 -3.23
C GLU A 158 7.09 9.92 -4.30
N ASN A 159 6.68 11.18 -4.17
CA ASN A 159 6.94 12.27 -5.11
C ASN A 159 8.40 12.77 -5.15
N THR A 160 9.31 12.21 -4.35
CA THR A 160 10.71 12.66 -4.24
C THR A 160 11.60 12.23 -5.41
N SER A 161 11.10 11.36 -6.29
CA SER A 161 11.83 10.92 -7.49
C SER A 161 11.59 11.89 -8.65
N THR A 162 12.66 12.42 -9.22
CA THR A 162 12.71 13.54 -10.19
C THR A 162 12.02 13.32 -11.54
N ASN A 163 11.39 12.17 -11.78
CA ASN A 163 10.63 11.92 -13.01
C ASN A 163 9.13 12.00 -12.71
N GLN A 164 8.67 13.25 -12.63
CA GLN A 164 7.28 13.72 -12.61
C GLN A 164 6.32 12.93 -11.72
N PRO A 165 6.06 13.39 -10.48
CA PRO A 165 4.84 12.96 -9.81
C PRO A 165 3.67 13.38 -10.72
N LEU A 166 2.78 12.44 -11.03
CA LEU A 166 1.40 12.80 -11.36
C LEU A 166 0.80 13.38 -10.08
N LEU A 167 1.18 14.62 -9.74
CA LEU A 167 0.43 15.43 -8.80
C LEU A 167 -0.91 15.64 -9.50
N MET A 168 -1.90 14.87 -9.09
CA MET A 168 -3.27 15.08 -9.51
C MET A 168 -3.63 16.50 -9.12
N ASN A 169 -3.89 17.35 -10.10
CA ASN A 169 -4.38 18.69 -9.82
C ASN A 169 -5.83 18.58 -9.32
N ASP A 170 -6.39 19.68 -8.80
CA ASP A 170 -7.76 19.67 -8.28
C ASP A 170 -8.82 19.29 -9.33
N ALA A 171 -8.54 19.50 -10.63
CA ALA A 171 -9.43 19.06 -11.71
C ALA A 171 -9.38 17.53 -11.87
N ASP A 172 -8.20 16.92 -11.80
CA ASP A 172 -8.03 15.46 -11.83
C ASP A 172 -8.73 14.81 -10.62
N ILE A 173 -8.55 15.37 -9.42
CA ILE A 173 -9.20 14.88 -8.20
C ILE A 173 -10.73 14.96 -8.34
N ARG A 174 -11.27 16.08 -8.85
CA ARG A 174 -12.72 16.21 -9.09
C ARG A 174 -13.23 15.20 -10.12
N MET A 175 -12.48 14.98 -11.19
CA MET A 175 -12.82 13.99 -12.22
C MET A 175 -12.82 12.57 -11.66
N LEU A 176 -11.86 12.23 -10.81
CA LEU A 176 -11.71 10.91 -10.21
C LEU A 176 -12.52 10.71 -8.93
N SER A 177 -13.12 11.77 -8.37
CA SER A 177 -13.87 11.72 -7.11
C SER A 177 -14.92 10.60 -7.06
N PRO A 178 -15.72 10.32 -8.10
CA PRO A 178 -16.65 9.20 -8.09
C PRO A 178 -15.96 7.83 -7.96
N MET A 179 -14.75 7.70 -8.50
CA MET A 179 -13.91 6.49 -8.39
C MET A 179 -13.13 6.44 -7.07
N LEU A 180 -13.02 7.54 -6.34
CA LEU A 180 -12.33 7.60 -5.06
C LEU A 180 -13.30 7.58 -3.86
N ALA A 181 -14.61 7.64 -4.11
CA ALA A 181 -15.62 7.44 -3.08
C ALA A 181 -15.37 6.13 -2.33
N GLY A 182 -15.37 6.19 -0.99
CA GLY A 182 -15.04 5.09 -0.08
C GLY A 182 -13.58 4.64 -0.06
N PHE A 183 -12.66 5.40 -0.68
CA PHE A 183 -11.23 5.17 -0.56
C PHE A 183 -10.79 5.36 0.90
N ASN A 184 -10.20 4.30 1.45
CA ASN A 184 -9.66 4.31 2.80
C ASN A 184 -8.36 3.52 2.86
N VAL A 185 -7.29 4.16 3.31
CA VAL A 185 -5.99 3.53 3.53
C VAL A 185 -5.60 3.74 4.99
N SER A 186 -5.40 2.63 5.71
CA SER A 186 -4.91 2.62 7.08
C SER A 186 -3.59 1.85 7.14
N ILE A 187 -2.51 2.54 7.51
CA ILE A 187 -1.20 1.94 7.70
C ILE A 187 -0.86 2.03 9.17
N ARG A 188 -0.65 0.88 9.82
CA ARG A 188 -0.30 0.74 11.24
C ARG A 188 1.06 0.10 11.37
N LEU A 189 1.87 0.61 12.29
CA LEU A 189 3.13 0.00 12.70
C LEU A 189 3.09 -0.21 14.21
N ASN A 190 3.32 -1.46 14.61
CA ASN A 190 3.53 -1.87 15.99
C ASN A 190 5.02 -2.17 16.18
N VAL A 191 5.65 -1.48 17.13
CA VAL A 191 7.08 -1.59 17.45
C VAL A 191 7.27 -2.25 18.81
N PRO A 192 8.42 -2.90 19.06
CA PRO A 192 8.65 -3.64 20.30
C PRO A 192 8.82 -2.74 21.53
N GLU A 193 9.25 -1.49 21.34
CA GLU A 193 9.58 -0.56 22.41
C GLU A 193 8.86 0.79 22.24
N ARG A 194 8.95 1.65 23.26
CA ARG A 194 8.23 2.91 23.31
C ARG A 194 8.59 3.83 22.13
N ILE A 195 7.57 4.38 21.48
CA ILE A 195 7.73 5.41 20.44
C ILE A 195 8.17 6.72 21.06
N VAL A 196 9.32 7.22 20.61
CA VAL A 196 9.90 8.50 21.01
C VAL A 196 9.36 9.62 20.12
N ARG A 197 9.29 9.39 18.80
CA ARG A 197 8.83 10.37 17.83
C ARG A 197 8.04 9.70 16.71
N SER A 198 6.98 10.34 16.22
CA SER A 198 6.28 9.92 15.00
C SER A 198 5.50 11.08 14.40
N ASN A 199 5.30 11.05 13.09
CA ASN A 199 4.40 11.96 12.38
C ASN A 199 3.03 11.32 12.04
N ALA A 200 2.70 10.19 12.68
CA ALA A 200 1.43 9.51 12.49
C ALA A 200 0.22 10.32 12.99
N HIS A 201 -0.94 10.11 12.35
CA HIS A 201 -2.20 10.73 12.75
C HIS A 201 -2.67 10.26 14.12
N ARG A 202 -2.37 9.00 14.47
CA ARG A 202 -2.64 8.42 15.78
C ARG A 202 -1.38 7.76 16.31
N LYS A 203 -1.16 7.91 17.62
CA LYS A 203 0.00 7.37 18.33
C LYS A 203 -0.41 6.88 19.71
N ASP A 204 0.11 5.72 20.07
CA ASP A 204 0.11 5.16 21.42
C ASP A 204 1.57 4.87 21.84
N ALA A 205 1.79 4.17 22.96
CA ALA A 205 3.11 3.84 23.47
C ALA A 205 3.96 3.05 22.48
N THR A 206 3.38 2.05 21.81
CA THR A 206 4.10 1.13 20.90
C THR A 206 3.45 1.01 19.51
N THR A 207 2.41 1.80 19.24
CA THR A 207 1.68 1.79 17.97
C THR A 207 1.58 3.17 17.35
N VAL A 208 1.79 3.25 16.04
CA VAL A 208 1.50 4.42 15.22
C VAL A 208 0.57 4.05 14.07
N GLN A 209 -0.28 4.98 13.66
CA GLN A 209 -1.22 4.76 12.56
C GLN A 209 -1.41 6.02 11.72
N TRP A 210 -1.25 5.87 10.40
CA TRP A 210 -1.62 6.85 9.39
C TRP A 210 -2.93 6.40 8.74
N VAL A 211 -3.87 7.32 8.61
CA VAL A 211 -5.21 7.04 8.06
C VAL A 211 -5.54 8.09 7.02
N PHE A 212 -5.81 7.65 5.80
CA PHE A 212 -6.20 8.47 4.66
C PHE A 212 -7.60 8.03 4.24
N ASP A 213 -8.55 8.95 4.31
CA ASP A 213 -9.97 8.69 4.10
C ASP A 213 -10.51 9.75 3.15
N PHE A 214 -10.82 9.37 1.91
CA PHE A 214 -11.24 10.31 0.88
C PHE A 214 -12.61 10.92 1.16
N ASP A 215 -13.50 10.15 1.79
CA ASP A 215 -14.85 10.62 2.14
C ASP A 215 -14.79 11.72 3.22
N ARG A 216 -13.73 11.72 4.04
CA ARG A 216 -13.48 12.78 5.04
C ARG A 216 -12.58 13.89 4.52
N ASN A 217 -11.65 13.58 3.63
CA ASN A 217 -10.69 14.51 3.07
C ASN A 217 -10.47 14.22 1.58
N PRO A 218 -11.01 15.04 0.66
CA PRO A 218 -10.81 14.87 -0.78
C PRO A 218 -9.34 14.91 -1.22
N GLN A 219 -8.44 15.44 -0.38
CA GLN A 219 -7.00 15.45 -0.63
C GLN A 219 -6.28 14.22 -0.04
N ALA A 220 -7.01 13.19 0.45
CA ALA A 220 -6.43 12.03 1.11
C ALA A 220 -5.43 11.26 0.22
N LEU A 221 -5.70 11.14 -1.08
CA LEU A 221 -4.80 10.47 -2.02
C LEU A 221 -3.50 11.26 -2.21
N THR A 222 -3.61 12.57 -2.44
CA THR A 222 -2.48 13.50 -2.52
C THR A 222 -1.66 13.49 -1.23
N ALA A 223 -2.34 13.51 -0.08
CA ALA A 223 -1.71 13.43 1.24
C ALA A 223 -0.95 12.11 1.42
N LEU A 224 -1.51 10.97 1.00
CA LEU A 224 -0.85 9.67 1.06
C LEU A 224 0.43 9.64 0.22
N GLN A 225 0.39 10.14 -1.02
CA GLN A 225 1.56 10.18 -1.92
C GLN A 225 2.67 11.10 -1.37
N ASN A 226 2.27 12.20 -0.74
CA ASN A 226 3.18 13.18 -0.14
C ASN A 226 3.60 12.81 1.30
N GLN A 227 3.07 11.71 1.86
CA GLN A 227 3.32 11.33 3.23
C GLN A 227 4.73 10.73 3.39
N ALA A 228 5.51 11.35 4.28
CA ALA A 228 6.71 10.71 4.83
C ALA A 228 6.34 9.75 5.96
N PHE A 229 6.85 8.53 5.87
CA PHE A 229 6.82 7.41 6.80
C PHE A 229 7.75 7.54 7.99
N ASP A 230 7.61 8.46 8.95
CA ASP A 230 8.66 8.68 9.97
C ASP A 230 8.25 8.25 11.38
N THR A 231 8.93 7.26 11.95
CA THR A 231 8.76 6.83 13.34
C THR A 231 10.08 6.44 13.97
N THR A 232 10.33 6.95 15.17
CA THR A 232 11.48 6.65 16.03
C THR A 232 11.00 6.01 17.33
N PHE A 233 11.60 4.92 17.74
CA PHE A 233 11.30 4.20 18.99
C PHE A 233 12.57 3.82 19.74
N ASP A 234 12.42 3.67 21.05
CA ASP A 234 13.51 3.42 22.00
C ASP A 234 14.29 2.16 21.60
N GLY A 235 15.60 2.32 21.42
CA GLY A 235 16.51 1.25 21.02
C GLY A 235 17.45 0.79 22.13
N SER A 236 17.26 1.24 23.37
CA SER A 236 18.16 0.94 24.50
C SER A 236 18.28 -0.56 24.81
N LYS A 237 17.21 -1.32 24.57
CA LYS A 237 17.13 -2.78 24.83
C LYS A 237 17.23 -3.64 23.58
N LEU A 238 17.48 -3.03 22.41
CA LEU A 238 17.34 -3.68 21.12
C LEU A 238 18.67 -3.71 20.36
N ASN A 239 18.95 -4.84 19.71
CA ASN A 239 20.09 -5.02 18.83
C ASN A 239 19.60 -5.48 17.45
N LEU A 240 18.99 -4.57 16.71
CA LEU A 240 18.39 -4.83 15.42
C LEU A 240 19.36 -4.46 14.30
N ALA A 241 19.41 -5.27 13.25
CA ALA A 241 20.25 -4.98 12.10
C ALA A 241 19.71 -3.79 11.30
N GLU A 242 20.60 -2.86 10.94
CA GLU A 242 20.23 -1.64 10.21
C GLU A 242 20.13 -1.86 8.70
N TYR A 243 19.21 -1.16 8.06
CA TYR A 243 19.05 -1.07 6.62
C TYR A 243 19.18 0.40 6.17
N PRO A 244 20.24 0.75 5.42
CA PRO A 244 20.42 2.11 4.94
C PRO A 244 19.31 2.52 3.97
N PRO A 245 19.02 3.83 3.81
CA PRO A 245 18.11 4.27 2.76
C PRO A 245 18.66 3.81 1.41
N PRO A 246 17.76 3.43 0.48
CA PRO A 246 18.18 3.04 -0.86
C PRO A 246 19.02 4.17 -1.45
N ALA A 247 20.12 3.80 -2.11
CA ALA A 247 20.96 4.77 -2.80
C ALA A 247 20.08 5.60 -3.72
N SER A 248 20.23 6.93 -3.68
CA SER A 248 19.54 7.78 -4.65
C SER A 248 19.95 7.32 -6.05
N PRO A 249 19.00 7.12 -6.98
CA PRO A 249 19.36 6.79 -8.35
C PRO A 249 20.37 7.83 -8.83
N LYS A 250 21.53 7.36 -9.33
CA LYS A 250 22.55 8.24 -9.90
C LYS A 250 21.88 9.06 -11.00
N GLN A 251 21.89 10.38 -10.85
CA GLN A 251 21.42 11.33 -11.85
C GLN A 251 22.31 11.30 -13.08
#